data_AF-Q7N4A9-F1
#
_entry.id   AF-Q7N4A9-F1
#
_cell.length_a   1.000
_cell.length_b   1.000
_cell.length_c   1.000
_cell.angle_alpha   90.00
_cell.angle_beta   90.00
_cell.angle_gamma   90.00
#
_symmetry.space_group_name_H-M   'P 1'
#
loop_
_entity.id
_entity.type
_entity.pdbx_description
1 polymer ?
#
loop_
_entity_poly.entity_id
_entity_poly.type
_entity_poly.pdbx_seq_one_letter_code
_entity_poly.pdbx_strand_id
1 'polypeptide(L)'
;MLSEDISHYDNKKSLSKHVDEMYTYIENNSMMIPNYGEMYCYGEPISTSFVESTINEVIAKRMVKKQQMQWSQQSAHYLIQTRTAVLNDDLKTQFEHWYPGIKLGDETEHSWTEKIAA
;
A
#
# COMPACT_ATOMS: atom_id res chain seq x y z
N MET A 1 14.38 -38.66 2.95
CA MET A 1 13.38 -38.91 4.01
C MET A 1 13.86 -38.15 5.24
N LEU A 2 13.52 -36.86 5.32
CA LEU A 2 13.97 -35.97 6.40
C LEU A 2 13.09 -36.22 7.63
N SER A 3 13.47 -37.17 8.46
CA SER A 3 13.01 -37.24 9.86
C SER A 3 14.08 -36.59 10.72
N GLU A 4 14.24 -35.27 10.59
CA GLU A 4 14.98 -34.50 11.58
C GLU A 4 14.11 -34.37 12.82
N ASP A 5 14.69 -34.76 13.94
CA ASP A 5 14.06 -34.89 15.23
C ASP A 5 13.61 -33.53 15.76
N ILE A 6 12.30 -33.26 15.68
CA ILE A 6 11.64 -32.06 16.23
C ILE A 6 11.61 -32.12 17.77
N SER A 7 12.11 -33.19 18.41
CA SER A 7 11.99 -33.39 19.86
C SER A 7 12.70 -32.34 20.71
N HIS A 8 13.72 -31.64 20.18
CA HIS A 8 14.54 -30.69 20.93
C HIS A 8 14.30 -29.22 20.58
N TYR A 9 13.03 -28.82 20.39
CA TYR A 9 12.69 -27.40 20.27
C TYR A 9 12.40 -26.83 21.66
N ASP A 10 13.37 -26.12 22.26
CA ASP A 10 13.29 -25.55 23.63
C ASP A 10 12.06 -24.64 23.84
N ASN A 11 11.49 -24.12 22.75
CA ASN A 11 10.31 -23.24 22.77
C ASN A 11 9.00 -23.93 22.36
N LYS A 12 8.91 -25.26 22.37
CA LYS A 12 7.72 -26.02 21.94
C LYS A 12 6.42 -25.56 22.62
N LYS A 13 6.47 -25.25 23.92
CA LYS A 13 5.32 -24.75 24.69
C LYS A 13 4.89 -23.36 24.21
N SER A 14 5.85 -22.49 23.92
CA SER A 14 5.58 -21.15 23.37
C SER A 14 4.97 -21.26 21.98
N LEU A 15 5.54 -22.10 21.10
CA LEU A 15 5.00 -22.33 19.76
C LEU A 15 3.56 -22.85 19.81
N SER A 16 3.28 -23.85 20.65
CA SER A 16 1.92 -24.38 20.83
C SER A 16 0.94 -23.28 21.25
N LYS A 17 1.35 -22.41 22.19
CA LYS A 17 0.52 -21.28 22.62
C LYS A 17 0.20 -20.31 21.49
N HIS A 18 1.20 -19.94 20.69
CA HIS A 18 1.00 -19.03 19.54
C HIS A 18 0.10 -19.66 18.47
N VAL A 19 0.23 -20.98 18.24
CA VAL A 19 -0.63 -21.72 17.32
C VAL A 19 -2.07 -21.74 17.83
N ASP A 20 -2.30 -22.00 19.11
CA ASP A 20 -3.65 -21.96 19.72
C ASP A 20 -4.28 -20.55 19.64
N GLU A 21 -3.48 -19.51 19.90
CA GLU A 21 -3.91 -18.11 19.75
C GLU A 21 -4.28 -17.79 18.30
N MET A 22 -3.49 -18.30 17.34
CA MET A 22 -3.78 -18.14 15.91
C MET A 22 -5.07 -18.85 15.50
N TYR A 23 -5.29 -20.09 15.96
CA TYR A 23 -6.55 -20.80 15.72
C TYR A 23 -7.76 -20.05 16.27
N THR A 24 -7.64 -19.56 17.51
CA THR A 24 -8.69 -18.76 18.17
C THR A 24 -8.97 -17.49 17.38
N TYR A 25 -7.93 -16.81 16.89
CA TYR A 25 -8.08 -15.63 16.06
C TYR A 25 -8.79 -15.94 14.74
N ILE A 26 -8.40 -17.01 14.05
CA ILE A 26 -9.03 -17.43 12.79
C ILE A 26 -10.50 -17.78 13.01
N GLU A 27 -10.83 -18.54 14.06
CA GLU A 27 -12.21 -18.92 14.38
C GLU A 27 -13.08 -17.69 14.62
N ASN A 28 -12.62 -16.79 15.48
CA ASN A 28 -13.33 -15.56 15.83
C ASN A 28 -13.53 -14.61 14.63
N ASN A 29 -12.59 -14.58 13.70
CA ASN A 29 -12.63 -13.69 12.53
C ASN A 29 -13.06 -14.40 11.24
N SER A 30 -13.45 -15.68 11.30
CA SER A 30 -13.74 -16.53 10.13
C SER A 30 -14.73 -15.89 9.15
N MET A 31 -15.74 -15.19 9.66
CA MET A 31 -16.74 -14.48 8.84
C MET A 31 -16.19 -13.26 8.09
N MET A 32 -15.07 -12.68 8.55
CA MET A 32 -14.42 -11.51 7.96
C MET A 32 -13.18 -11.85 7.13
N ILE A 33 -12.70 -13.10 7.16
CA ILE A 33 -11.52 -13.53 6.39
C ILE A 33 -11.93 -13.67 4.92
N PRO A 34 -11.33 -12.90 3.99
CA PRO A 34 -11.62 -13.01 2.56
C PRO A 34 -11.23 -14.39 2.01
N ASN A 35 -11.99 -14.87 1.03
CA ASN A 35 -11.66 -16.10 0.29
C ASN A 35 -10.56 -15.81 -0.74
N TYR A 36 -9.30 -15.87 -0.31
CA TYR A 36 -8.15 -15.63 -1.18
C TYR A 36 -8.04 -16.63 -2.34
N GLY A 37 -8.57 -17.86 -2.19
CA GLY A 37 -8.57 -18.86 -3.26
C GLY A 37 -9.51 -18.47 -4.41
N GLU A 38 -10.67 -17.94 -4.06
CA GLU A 38 -11.62 -17.40 -5.04
C GLU A 38 -11.06 -16.15 -5.74
N MET A 39 -10.48 -15.21 -4.97
CA MET A 39 -9.82 -14.03 -5.53
C MET A 39 -8.68 -14.40 -6.49
N TYR A 40 -7.86 -15.40 -6.13
CA TYR A 40 -6.80 -15.91 -7.02
C TYR A 40 -7.36 -16.47 -8.33
N CYS A 41 -8.43 -17.27 -8.26
CA CYS A 41 -9.07 -17.85 -9.44
C CYS A 41 -9.71 -16.78 -10.36
N TYR A 42 -10.24 -15.70 -9.78
CA TYR A 42 -10.82 -14.59 -10.54
C TYR A 42 -9.81 -13.49 -10.92
N GLY A 43 -8.54 -13.62 -10.52
CA GLY A 43 -7.50 -12.62 -10.80
C GLY A 43 -7.69 -11.30 -10.03
N GLU A 44 -8.44 -11.34 -8.94
CA GLU A 44 -8.65 -10.20 -8.05
C GLU A 44 -7.41 -9.95 -7.16
N PRO A 45 -7.18 -8.70 -6.71
CA PRO A 45 -6.02 -8.37 -5.90
C PRO A 45 -6.05 -9.09 -4.54
N ILE A 46 -5.15 -10.05 -4.36
CA ILE A 46 -5.10 -10.97 -3.21
C ILE A 46 -4.57 -10.27 -1.95
N SER A 47 -3.75 -9.24 -2.09
CA SER A 47 -3.17 -8.55 -0.95
C SER A 47 -2.78 -7.11 -1.26
N THR A 48 -3.08 -6.22 -0.32
CA THR A 48 -2.58 -4.85 -0.26
C THR A 48 -1.19 -4.76 0.38
N SER A 49 -0.58 -5.88 0.79
CA SER A 49 0.69 -5.92 1.52
C SER A 49 1.84 -5.17 0.82
N PHE A 50 1.90 -5.19 -0.51
CA PHE A 50 2.88 -4.41 -1.27
C PHE A 50 2.68 -2.89 -1.09
N VAL A 51 1.42 -2.44 -1.17
CA VAL A 51 1.06 -1.04 -0.96
C VAL A 51 1.29 -0.64 0.49
N GLU A 52 0.86 -1.47 1.45
CA GLU A 52 1.04 -1.24 2.88
C GLU A 52 2.51 -1.16 3.28
N SER A 53 3.36 -2.07 2.79
CA SER A 53 4.80 -2.05 3.05
C SER A 53 5.47 -0.81 2.47
N THR A 54 5.09 -0.40 1.26
CA THR A 54 5.57 0.84 0.63
C THR A 54 5.17 2.06 1.46
N ILE A 55 3.92 2.12 1.93
CA ILE A 55 3.44 3.20 2.80
C ILE A 55 4.22 3.21 4.12
N ASN A 56 4.44 2.05 4.73
CA ASN A 56 5.16 1.92 5.99
C ASN A 56 6.61 2.41 5.86
N GLU A 57 7.29 2.12 4.74
CA GLU A 57 8.62 2.64 4.46
C GLU A 57 8.63 4.17 4.32
N VAL A 58 7.67 4.74 3.59
CA VAL A 58 7.55 6.19 3.43
C VAL A 58 7.31 6.87 4.77
N ILE A 59 6.38 6.35 5.59
CA ILE A 59 6.11 6.87 6.93
C ILE A 59 7.36 6.80 7.79
N ALA A 60 8.04 5.65 7.83
CA ALA A 60 9.27 5.49 8.60
C ALA A 60 10.34 6.51 8.17
N LYS A 61 10.53 6.68 6.85
CA LYS A 61 11.52 7.61 6.29
C LYS A 61 11.21 9.08 6.56
N ARG A 62 9.93 9.47 6.50
CA ARG A 62 9.50 10.88 6.58
C ARG A 62 9.07 11.34 7.97
N MET A 63 8.57 10.46 8.82
CA MET A 63 7.97 10.83 10.11
C MET A 63 8.77 10.38 11.33
N VAL A 64 9.55 9.30 11.22
CA VAL A 64 10.21 8.65 12.39
C VAL A 64 11.74 8.68 12.33
N LYS A 65 12.34 8.60 11.15
CA LYS A 65 13.80 8.57 10.95
C LYS A 65 14.39 9.97 10.68
N LYS A 66 15.71 10.03 10.45
CA LYS A 66 16.55 11.25 10.35
C LYS A 66 16.08 12.35 9.34
N GLN A 67 15.10 12.09 8.48
CA GLN A 67 14.46 13.10 7.61
C GLN A 67 13.05 13.42 8.09
N GLN A 68 12.91 13.81 9.36
CA GLN A 68 11.62 14.09 9.96
C GLN A 68 11.01 15.36 9.34
N MET A 69 10.08 15.17 8.41
CA MET A 69 9.23 16.24 7.91
C MET A 69 8.09 16.43 8.91
N GLN A 70 7.95 17.65 9.43
CA GLN A 70 6.89 18.06 10.35
C GLN A 70 5.56 18.23 9.60
N TRP A 71 5.08 17.17 8.97
CA TRP A 71 3.81 17.20 8.27
C TRP A 71 2.69 16.85 9.24
N SER A 72 1.64 17.66 9.24
CA SER A 72 0.39 17.28 9.90
C SER A 72 -0.22 16.06 9.18
N GLN A 73 -1.02 15.27 9.90
CA GLN A 73 -1.77 14.15 9.30
C GLN A 73 -2.59 14.60 8.09
N GLN A 74 -3.19 15.79 8.18
CA GLN A 74 -4.00 16.37 7.12
C GLN A 74 -3.16 16.75 5.89
N SER A 75 -1.98 17.34 6.08
CA SER A 75 -1.05 17.65 4.98
C SER A 75 -0.55 16.38 4.29
N ALA A 76 -0.22 15.34 5.07
CA ALA A 76 0.21 14.05 4.52
C ALA A 76 -0.91 13.39 3.70
N HIS A 77 -2.16 13.47 4.18
CA HIS A 77 -3.33 12.96 3.48
C HIS A 77 -3.53 13.64 2.11
N TYR A 78 -3.53 14.98 2.07
CA TYR A 78 -3.66 15.72 0.81
C TYR A 78 -2.52 15.42 -0.15
N LEU A 79 -1.28 15.33 0.34
CA LEU A 79 -0.13 15.05 -0.53
C LEU A 79 -0.20 13.65 -1.15
N ILE A 80 -0.69 12.65 -0.40
CA ILE A 80 -0.92 11.30 -0.95
C ILE A 80 -2.02 11.33 -2.01
N GLN A 81 -3.13 12.05 -1.77
CA GLN A 81 -4.20 12.21 -2.77
C GLN A 81 -3.67 12.86 -4.05
N THR A 82 -2.94 13.97 -3.95
CA THR A 82 -2.36 14.65 -5.12
C THR A 82 -1.37 13.75 -5.85
N ARG A 83 -0.51 13.01 -5.15
CA ARG A 83 0.43 12.08 -5.81
C ARG A 83 -0.27 10.92 -6.51
N THR A 84 -1.29 10.36 -5.89
CA THR A 84 -2.10 9.30 -6.50
C THR A 84 -2.77 9.82 -7.76
N ALA A 85 -3.31 11.04 -7.69
CA ALA A 85 -3.94 11.70 -8.82
C ALA A 85 -2.97 11.95 -9.99
N VAL A 86 -1.72 12.33 -9.70
CA VAL A 86 -0.67 12.45 -10.73
C VAL A 86 -0.32 11.10 -11.34
N LEU A 87 -0.18 10.05 -10.52
CA LEU A 87 0.17 8.71 -11.02
C LEU A 87 -0.94 8.10 -11.87
N ASN A 88 -2.19 8.43 -11.58
CA ASN A 88 -3.36 8.00 -12.34
C ASN A 88 -3.67 8.90 -13.55
N ASP A 89 -2.88 9.95 -13.78
CA ASP A 89 -3.12 11.00 -14.78
C ASP A 89 -4.51 11.68 -14.65
N ASP A 90 -5.08 11.65 -13.45
CA ASP A 90 -6.41 12.19 -13.15
C ASP A 90 -6.37 13.57 -12.48
N LEU A 91 -5.17 14.07 -12.13
CA LEU A 91 -4.98 15.30 -11.38
C LEU A 91 -5.67 16.49 -12.04
N LYS A 92 -5.57 16.60 -13.37
CA LYS A 92 -6.18 17.68 -14.15
C LYS A 92 -7.70 17.67 -13.95
N THR A 93 -8.32 16.50 -14.13
CA THR A 93 -9.77 16.31 -13.98
C THR A 93 -10.24 16.59 -12.56
N GLN A 94 -9.51 16.11 -11.54
CA GLN A 94 -9.85 16.38 -10.14
C GLN A 94 -9.73 17.88 -9.82
N PHE A 95 -8.70 18.55 -10.34
CA PHE A 95 -8.49 19.97 -10.13
C PHE A 95 -9.59 20.82 -10.75
N GLU A 96 -9.98 20.52 -12.00
CA GLU A 96 -11.10 21.20 -12.68
C GLU A 96 -12.44 20.93 -11.98
N HIS A 97 -12.62 19.75 -11.38
CA HIS A 97 -13.80 19.46 -10.55
C HIS A 97 -13.83 20.30 -9.26
N TRP A 98 -12.69 20.46 -8.58
CA TRP A 98 -12.60 21.30 -7.37
C TRP A 98 -12.70 22.79 -7.67
N TYR A 99 -12.21 23.22 -8.84
CA TYR A 99 -12.21 24.61 -9.27
C TYR A 99 -12.82 24.76 -10.68
N PRO A 100 -14.16 24.76 -10.80
CA PRO A 100 -14.85 24.76 -12.10
C PRO A 100 -14.56 25.97 -13.00
N GLY A 101 -14.06 27.06 -12.41
CA GLY A 101 -13.68 28.29 -13.12
C GLY A 101 -12.28 28.26 -13.72
N ILE A 102 -11.48 27.24 -13.43
CA ILE A 102 -10.12 27.08 -13.94
C ILE A 102 -10.11 25.88 -14.88
N LYS A 103 -9.83 26.11 -16.17
CA LYS A 103 -9.58 25.04 -17.14
C LYS A 103 -8.09 24.97 -17.40
N LEU A 104 -7.51 23.81 -17.19
CA LEU A 104 -6.11 23.57 -17.51
C LEU A 104 -6.07 23.25 -19.01
N GLY A 105 -5.37 24.07 -19.81
CA GLY A 105 -5.24 23.82 -21.25
C GLY A 105 -4.45 22.52 -21.52
N ASP A 106 -4.68 21.89 -22.68
CA ASP A 106 -3.82 20.80 -23.20
C ASP A 106 -2.51 21.37 -23.75
N GLU A 107 -1.75 22.09 -22.94
CA GLU A 107 -0.40 22.50 -23.32
C GLU A 107 0.62 21.68 -22.55
N THR A 108 1.10 20.62 -23.21
CA THR A 108 2.53 20.28 -23.40
C THR A 108 2.81 18.78 -23.43
N GLU A 109 2.43 18.11 -24.51
CA GLU A 109 3.18 16.91 -24.94
C GLU A 109 3.95 17.10 -26.26
N HIS A 110 3.71 18.18 -27.02
CA HIS A 110 4.41 18.41 -28.30
C HIS A 110 5.66 19.31 -28.23
N SER A 111 6.01 19.90 -27.08
CA SER A 111 7.15 20.83 -26.99
C SER A 111 8.48 20.16 -26.60
N TRP A 112 8.44 19.00 -25.93
CA TRP A 112 9.65 18.32 -25.45
C TRP A 112 10.32 17.45 -26.52
N THR A 113 9.57 16.99 -27.53
CA THR A 113 10.09 16.16 -28.63
C THR A 113 10.76 16.99 -29.72
N GLU A 114 10.29 18.22 -29.98
CA GLU A 114 10.91 19.12 -30.97
C GLU A 114 12.26 19.70 -30.51
N LYS A 115 12.46 19.91 -29.20
CA LYS A 115 13.72 20.46 -28.65
C LYS A 115 14.87 19.45 -28.54
N ILE A 116 14.60 18.16 -28.72
CA ILE A 116 15.64 17.11 -28.69
C ILE A 116 16.08 16.74 -30.11
N ALA A 117 15.30 17.10 -31.14
CA ALA A 117 15.55 16.78 -32.54
C ALA A 117 16.16 17.94 -33.38
N ALA A 118 16.50 19.08 -32.75
CA ALA A 118 17.15 20.23 -33.36
C ALA A 118 18.56 20.43 -32.81
#